data_AF-A0A8K0GA18-F1
#
_entry.id   AF-A0A8K0GA18-F1
#
_cell.length_a   1.000
_cell.length_b   1.000
_cell.length_c   1.000
_cell.angle_alpha   90.00
_cell.angle_beta   90.00
_cell.angle_gamma   90.00
#
_symmetry.space_group_name_H-M   'P 1'
#
loop_
_entity.id
_entity.type
_entity.pdbx_description
1 polymer ?
#
loop_
_entity_poly.entity_id
_entity_poly.type
_entity_poly.pdbx_seq_one_letter_code
_entity_poly.pdbx_strand_id
1 'polypeptide(L)'
;MKSSAQKVFISTILFFLYFHLSTQDYVYETKYINVPIDHFNFVNNDTFKLRYLINDTYWNSDGPIFFYTGNEGDIEVFAQNTGFMWEIASEFEALVIFAEHR
;
A
#
# COMPACT_ATOMS: atom_id res chain seq x y z
N MET A 1 42.62 -14.80 16.89
CA MET A 1 41.99 -13.45 16.81
C MET A 1 41.33 -13.15 15.45
N LYS A 2 41.74 -13.71 14.31
CA LYS A 2 41.10 -13.45 12.99
C LYS A 2 39.70 -14.07 12.80
N SER A 3 39.37 -15.15 13.50
CA SER A 3 38.09 -15.88 13.34
C SER A 3 36.85 -15.12 13.86
N SER A 4 37.00 -14.28 14.90
CA SER A 4 35.88 -13.54 15.48
C SER A 4 35.40 -12.40 14.58
N ALA A 5 36.33 -11.63 14.01
CA ALA A 5 36.02 -10.52 13.10
C ALA A 5 35.32 -10.98 11.82
N GLN A 6 35.69 -12.16 11.28
CA GLN A 6 35.08 -12.71 10.07
C GLN A 6 33.64 -13.21 10.31
N LYS A 7 33.35 -13.76 11.50
CA LYS A 7 31.99 -14.15 11.90
C LYS A 7 31.08 -12.94 12.10
N VAL A 8 31.60 -11.87 12.73
CA VAL A 8 30.87 -10.60 12.88
C VAL A 8 30.54 -10.00 11.52
N PHE A 9 31.52 -9.96 10.61
CA PHE A 9 31.31 -9.44 9.24
C PHE A 9 30.24 -10.22 8.46
N ILE A 10 30.28 -11.56 8.52
CA ILE A 10 29.28 -12.42 7.86
C ILE A 10 27.89 -12.22 8.50
N SER A 11 27.81 -12.12 9.83
CA SER A 11 26.55 -11.88 10.53
C SER A 11 25.93 -10.52 10.16
N THR A 12 26.75 -9.49 10.01
CA THR A 12 26.30 -8.16 9.59
C THR A 12 25.80 -8.18 8.14
N ILE A 13 26.51 -8.86 7.24
CA ILE A 13 26.07 -9.04 5.84
C ILE A 13 24.76 -9.80 5.77
N LEU A 14 24.62 -10.90 6.51
CA LEU A 14 23.39 -11.68 6.58
C LEU A 14 22.22 -10.87 7.17
N PHE A 15 22.48 -10.02 8.16
CA PHE A 15 21.48 -9.12 8.73
C PHE A 15 21.00 -8.09 7.70
N PHE A 16 21.91 -7.44 6.96
CA PHE A 16 21.54 -6.50 5.91
C PHE A 16 20.83 -7.18 4.72
N LEU A 17 21.26 -8.39 4.34
CA LEU A 17 20.55 -9.19 3.33
C LEU A 17 19.13 -9.57 3.79
N TYR A 18 18.97 -9.95 5.06
CA TYR A 18 17.66 -10.27 5.63
C TYR A 18 16.75 -9.04 5.70
N PHE A 19 17.30 -7.89 6.08
CA PHE A 19 16.58 -6.62 6.12
C PHE A 19 16.21 -6.09 4.71
N HIS A 20 17.05 -6.38 3.71
CA HIS A 20 16.74 -6.03 2.31
C HIS A 20 15.70 -6.99 1.70
N LEU A 21 15.67 -8.24 2.13
CA LEU A 21 14.64 -9.22 1.73
C LEU A 21 13.28 -8.99 2.42
N SER A 22 13.22 -8.18 3.49
CA SER A 22 11.99 -7.96 4.26
C SER A 22 11.14 -6.77 3.78
N THR A 23 11.52 -6.07 2.71
CA THR A 23 10.63 -5.07 2.10
C THR A 23 9.53 -5.82 1.34
N GLN A 24 8.39 -6.02 2.00
CA GLN A 24 7.24 -6.62 1.34
C GLN A 24 6.59 -5.56 0.45
N ASP A 25 6.98 -5.54 -0.82
CA ASP A 25 6.33 -4.70 -1.82
C ASP A 25 4.98 -5.34 -2.19
N TYR A 26 3.89 -4.76 -1.69
CA TYR A 26 2.54 -5.16 -2.09
C TYR A 26 2.31 -4.83 -3.56
N VAL A 27 1.65 -5.73 -4.28
CA VAL A 27 1.33 -5.53 -5.70
C VAL A 27 0.01 -4.79 -5.81
N TYR A 28 -0.01 -3.65 -6.50
CA TYR A 28 -1.22 -2.89 -6.79
C TYR A 28 -1.09 -2.15 -8.12
N GLU A 29 -2.23 -1.82 -8.74
CA GLU A 29 -2.29 -0.88 -9.84
C GLU A 29 -2.57 0.53 -9.30
N THR A 30 -1.85 1.53 -9.81
CA THR A 30 -2.16 2.94 -9.55
C THR A 30 -3.20 3.43 -10.56
N LYS A 31 -4.34 3.89 -10.05
CA LYS A 31 -5.43 4.46 -10.85
C LYS A 31 -5.80 5.85 -10.36
N TYR A 32 -6.62 6.53 -11.17
CA TYR A 32 -7.10 7.87 -10.89
C TYR A 32 -8.59 7.98 -11.15
N ILE A 33 -9.29 8.73 -10.31
CA ILE A 33 -10.69 9.08 -10.48
C ILE A 33 -10.85 10.61 -10.50
N ASN A 34 -11.69 11.13 -11.39
CA ASN A 34 -12.03 12.55 -11.37
C ASN A 34 -13.01 12.80 -10.23
N VAL A 35 -12.65 13.67 -9.29
CA VAL A 35 -13.53 14.09 -8.18
C VAL A 35 -13.67 15.60 -8.17
N PRO A 36 -14.81 16.15 -7.71
CA PRO A 36 -15.00 17.60 -7.60
C PRO A 36 -13.91 18.26 -6.76
N ILE A 37 -13.43 19.43 -7.18
CA ILE A 37 -12.51 20.24 -6.35
C ILE A 37 -13.23 20.72 -5.09
N ASP A 38 -14.51 21.08 -5.20
CA ASP A 38 -15.31 21.59 -4.10
C ASP A 38 -16.63 20.80 -4.00
N HIS A 39 -16.81 20.08 -2.90
CA HIS A 39 -18.02 19.28 -2.66
C HIS A 39 -19.12 20.09 -1.94
N PHE A 40 -18.83 21.34 -1.55
CA PHE A 40 -19.73 22.23 -0.81
C PHE A 40 -20.23 23.40 -1.67
N ASN A 41 -19.77 23.50 -2.92
CA ASN A 41 -20.19 24.50 -3.90
C ASN A 41 -20.79 23.83 -5.14
N PHE A 42 -22.04 24.14 -5.43
CA PHE A 42 -22.79 23.54 -6.55
C PHE A 42 -22.64 24.29 -7.89
N VAL A 43 -21.89 25.39 -7.92
CA VAL A 43 -21.65 26.18 -9.16
C VAL A 43 -20.35 25.75 -9.84
N ASN A 44 -19.34 25.39 -9.06
CA ASN A 44 -18.05 24.94 -9.58
C ASN A 44 -18.12 23.46 -9.99
N ASN A 45 -17.87 23.18 -11.26
CA ASN A 45 -17.84 21.82 -11.82
C ASN A 45 -16.41 21.32 -12.11
N ASP A 46 -15.39 22.05 -11.66
CA ASP A 46 -14.00 21.66 -11.84
C ASP A 46 -13.70 20.40 -11.05
N THR A 47 -12.89 19.53 -11.65
CA THR A 47 -12.47 18.25 -11.07
C THR A 47 -10.96 18.13 -11.04
N PHE A 48 -10.44 17.33 -10.12
CA PHE A 48 -9.06 16.88 -10.14
C PHE A 48 -8.98 15.34 -10.14
N LYS A 49 -7.82 14.82 -10.52
CA LYS A 49 -7.55 13.38 -10.52
C LYS A 49 -7.06 12.95 -9.13
N LEU A 50 -7.92 12.30 -8.36
CA LEU A 50 -7.56 11.67 -7.10
C LEU A 50 -6.91 10.30 -7.38
N ARG A 51 -5.68 10.10 -6.87
CA ARG A 51 -4.96 8.83 -6.98
C ARG A 51 -5.55 7.80 -6.03
N TYR A 52 -5.60 6.54 -6.45
CA TYR A 52 -5.84 5.40 -5.57
C TYR A 52 -5.08 4.18 -6.07
N LEU A 53 -4.79 3.27 -5.14
CA LEU A 53 -4.16 1.98 -5.42
C LEU A 53 -5.24 0.91 -5.35
N ILE A 54 -5.21 -0.06 -6.25
CA ILE A 54 -6.16 -1.17 -6.30
C ILE A 54 -5.44 -2.50 -6.47
N ASN A 55 -5.89 -3.51 -5.74
CA ASN A 55 -5.51 -4.90 -5.96
C ASN A 55 -6.77 -5.78 -5.95
N ASP A 56 -6.99 -6.50 -7.05
CA ASP A 56 -8.11 -7.41 -7.27
C ASP A 56 -7.68 -8.88 -7.33
N THR A 57 -6.45 -9.20 -6.91
CA THR A 57 -5.86 -10.53 -7.04
C THR A 57 -6.71 -11.63 -6.39
N TYR A 58 -7.39 -11.32 -5.29
CA TYR A 58 -8.27 -12.25 -4.57
C TYR A 58 -9.75 -11.90 -4.67
N TRP A 59 -10.11 -10.86 -5.41
CA TRP A 59 -11.47 -10.32 -5.35
C TRP A 59 -12.47 -11.24 -6.04
N ASN A 60 -13.46 -11.69 -5.28
CA ASN A 60 -14.69 -12.25 -5.80
C ASN A 60 -15.72 -11.12 -5.96
N SER A 61 -16.50 -11.09 -7.05
CA SER A 61 -17.47 -10.00 -7.29
C SER A 61 -18.53 -9.83 -6.19
N ASP A 62 -18.77 -10.88 -5.38
CA ASP A 62 -19.65 -10.84 -4.21
C ASP A 62 -18.90 -10.58 -2.89
N GLY A 63 -17.56 -10.51 -2.93
CA GLY A 63 -16.67 -10.25 -1.81
C GLY A 63 -16.62 -8.76 -1.41
N PRO A 64 -16.18 -8.47 -0.18
CA PRO A 64 -16.16 -7.11 0.36
C PRO A 64 -15.06 -6.25 -0.30
N ILE A 65 -15.14 -4.94 -0.05
CA ILE A 65 -14.06 -3.99 -0.37
C ILE A 65 -13.40 -3.59 0.94
N PHE A 66 -12.10 -3.84 1.05
CA PHE A 66 -11.25 -3.27 2.08
C PHE A 66 -10.74 -1.92 1.59
N PHE A 67 -11.26 -0.85 2.20
CA PHE A 67 -11.01 0.53 1.78
C PHE A 67 -10.21 1.28 2.85
N TYR A 68 -8.95 1.60 2.56
CA TYR A 68 -8.14 2.46 3.42
C TYR A 68 -8.36 3.92 3.05
N THR A 69 -8.77 4.72 4.04
CA THR A 69 -8.91 6.16 3.92
C THR A 69 -7.55 6.82 4.12
N GLY A 70 -6.86 7.15 3.02
CA GLY A 70 -5.58 7.86 3.05
C GLY A 70 -5.63 9.10 3.94
N ASN A 71 -4.50 9.40 4.56
CA ASN A 71 -4.33 10.51 5.50
C ASN A 71 -3.20 11.45 5.01
N GLU A 72 -2.43 12.08 5.89
CA GLU A 72 -1.60 13.26 5.60
C GLU A 72 -0.25 12.95 4.92
N GLY A 73 -0.19 11.92 4.08
CA GLY A 73 1.04 11.44 3.45
C GLY A 73 0.83 10.75 2.11
N ASP A 74 1.95 10.37 1.49
CA ASP A 74 1.91 9.59 0.24
C ASP A 74 1.19 8.26 0.47
N ILE A 75 0.19 7.96 -0.37
CA ILE A 75 -0.62 6.76 -0.24
C ILE A 75 0.21 5.45 -0.27
N GLU A 76 1.36 5.45 -0.96
CA GLU A 76 2.24 4.28 -1.03
C GLU A 76 2.89 3.95 0.33
N VAL A 77 3.16 4.96 1.16
CA VAL A 77 3.67 4.76 2.52
C VAL A 77 2.63 4.02 3.36
N PHE A 78 1.35 4.37 3.25
CA PHE A 78 0.29 3.67 4.00
C PHE A 78 0.03 2.28 3.47
N ALA A 79 0.09 2.07 2.15
CA ALA A 79 0.01 0.75 1.54
C ALA A 79 1.10 -0.20 2.08
N GLN A 80 2.34 0.27 2.16
CA GLN A 80 3.47 -0.52 2.66
C GLN A 80 3.42 -0.81 4.16
N ASN A 81 2.73 0.03 4.97
CA ASN A 81 2.70 -0.08 6.42
C ASN A 81 1.38 -0.62 6.99
N THR A 82 0.37 -0.86 6.15
CA THR A 82 -0.93 -1.43 6.55
C THR A 82 -1.05 -2.88 6.12
N GLY A 83 -0.10 -3.70 6.57
CA GLY A 83 0.06 -5.10 6.11
C GLY A 83 -1.18 -5.96 6.28
N PHE A 84 -1.88 -5.79 7.40
CA PHE A 84 -3.03 -6.59 7.77
C PHE A 84 -4.11 -6.65 6.67
N MET A 85 -4.43 -5.52 6.01
CA MET A 85 -5.44 -5.50 4.93
C MET A 85 -5.08 -6.40 3.75
N TRP A 86 -3.79 -6.51 3.43
CA TRP A 86 -3.30 -7.36 2.34
C TRP A 86 -3.32 -8.84 2.74
N GLU A 87 -2.91 -9.13 3.98
CA GLU A 87 -2.83 -10.50 4.51
C GLU A 87 -4.20 -11.18 4.56
N ILE A 88 -5.23 -10.45 5.01
CA ILE A 88 -6.59 -11.01 5.13
C ILE A 88 -7.39 -10.93 3.82
N ALA A 89 -6.91 -10.23 2.78
CA ALA A 89 -7.66 -10.07 1.53
C ALA A 89 -8.05 -11.41 0.89
N SER A 90 -7.16 -12.41 0.94
CA SER A 90 -7.43 -13.74 0.38
C SER A 90 -8.51 -14.52 1.14
N GLU A 91 -8.57 -14.39 2.46
CA GLU A 91 -9.55 -15.09 3.31
C GLU A 91 -10.97 -14.56 3.08
N PHE A 92 -11.09 -13.27 2.82
CA PHE A 92 -12.37 -12.60 2.62
C PHE A 92 -12.73 -12.47 1.14
N GLU A 93 -11.89 -12.93 0.22
CA GLU A 93 -12.04 -12.71 -1.23
C GLU A 93 -12.24 -11.22 -1.57
N ALA A 94 -11.49 -10.35 -0.89
CA ALA A 94 -11.73 -8.92 -0.86
C ALA A 94 -11.00 -8.15 -1.98
N LEU A 95 -11.63 -7.08 -2.47
CA LEU A 95 -10.94 -6.03 -3.22
C LEU A 95 -10.21 -5.12 -2.25
N VAL A 96 -8.94 -4.83 -2.51
CA VAL A 96 -8.17 -3.90 -1.68
C VAL A 96 -8.02 -2.56 -2.40
N ILE A 97 -8.42 -1.47 -1.72
CA ILE A 97 -8.30 -0.10 -2.22
C ILE A 97 -7.63 0.77 -1.17
N PHE A 98 -6.61 1.53 -1.58
CA PHE A 98 -6.03 2.63 -0.80
C PHE A 98 -6.29 3.93 -1.55
N ALA A 99 -7.15 4.79 -1.02
CA ALA A 99 -7.47 6.07 -1.65
C ALA A 99 -6.61 7.19 -1.04
N GLU A 100 -5.93 7.97 -1.87
CA GLU A 100 -5.12 9.11 -1.40
C GLU A 100 -6.00 10.19 -0.77
N HIS A 101 -5.49 10.88 0.25
CA HIS A 101 -6.14 12.08 0.77
C HIS A 101 -5.90 13.26 -0.18
N ARG A 102 -6.90 14.12 -0.35
CA ARG A 102 -6.82 15.34 -1.17
C ARG A 102 -6.27 16.55 -0.43
#